data_AF-A0A967LY92-F1
#
_entry.id   AF-A0A967LY92-F1
#
_cell.length_a   1.000
_cell.length_b   1.000
_cell.length_c   1.000
_cell.angle_alpha   90.00
_cell.angle_beta   90.00
_cell.angle_gamma   90.00
#
_symmetry.space_group_name_H-M   'P 1'
#
loop_
_entity.id
_entity.type
_entity.pdbx_description
1 polymer ?
#
loop_
_entity_poly.entity_id
_entity_poly.type
_entity_poly.pdbx_seq_one_letter_code
_entity_poly.pdbx_strand_id
1 'polypeptide(L)'
;MLTVTYRHFPLTVRTQAKKRSEEACGKEVCGEECKNRKEKNEMRKVLLVLLFVMILPGNTLSAIQDKDQRLEATTAALVVQALQLGERAQKLFSIKDELLRIVQQRKGKITIQEDFIVDAVSELKYVATVAYFEGNLLGAVLALKEKFKLQFINDRIMELQNSLESTTASLRPIQIAYSGVENTAALQQIERSIKIVQSLIETYRNSIEILLRIRERQQVREIEKVQP
;
A
#
# COMPACT_ATOMS: atom_id res chain seq x y z
N MET A 1 -18.27 9.65 -42.83
CA MET A 1 -18.03 9.07 -41.50
C MET A 1 -16.56 9.37 -41.17
N LEU A 2 -16.33 10.29 -40.24
CA LEU A 2 -15.04 10.99 -40.08
C LEU A 2 -13.94 10.09 -39.52
N THR A 3 -12.85 10.02 -40.28
CA THR A 3 -11.52 9.52 -39.93
C THR A 3 -10.67 10.72 -39.53
N VAL A 4 -9.90 10.64 -38.43
CA VAL A 4 -8.74 11.52 -38.24
C VAL A 4 -7.59 10.71 -37.64
N THR A 5 -6.52 10.66 -38.42
CA THR A 5 -5.16 10.22 -38.07
C THR A 5 -4.26 11.45 -37.87
N TYR A 6 -3.13 11.20 -37.20
CA TYR A 6 -1.79 11.78 -37.40
C TYR A 6 -1.17 12.80 -36.42
N ARG A 7 0.01 12.36 -35.93
CA ARG A 7 1.39 12.90 -36.10
C ARG A 7 2.09 13.71 -35.00
N HIS A 8 3.40 13.45 -35.04
CA HIS A 8 4.58 13.85 -34.27
C HIS A 8 5.09 15.30 -34.49
N PHE A 9 5.80 15.80 -33.45
CA PHE A 9 6.99 16.71 -33.42
C PHE A 9 6.81 18.16 -33.97
N PRO A 10 7.60 19.20 -33.57
CA PRO A 10 9.04 19.13 -33.28
C PRO A 10 9.66 20.00 -32.15
N LEU A 11 10.98 19.82 -32.03
CA LEU A 11 12.00 20.51 -31.22
C LEU A 11 12.27 21.98 -31.63
N THR A 12 12.74 22.74 -30.64
CA THR A 12 13.70 23.88 -30.66
C THR A 12 13.39 25.15 -31.45
N VAL A 13 13.35 26.32 -30.77
CA VAL A 13 14.12 27.54 -31.12
C VAL A 13 14.44 28.35 -29.83
N ARG A 14 15.71 28.72 -29.70
CA ARG A 14 16.33 29.59 -28.68
C ARG A 14 16.19 31.07 -29.09
N THR A 15 16.37 31.95 -28.10
CA THR A 15 16.91 33.34 -28.18
C THR A 15 16.08 34.46 -28.80
N GLN A 16 15.59 35.37 -27.94
CA GLN A 16 15.92 36.82 -27.93
C GLN A 16 15.88 37.29 -26.46
N ALA A 17 17.02 37.58 -25.83
CA ALA A 17 17.63 38.91 -25.73
C ALA A 17 16.75 39.91 -24.96
N LYS A 18 17.02 40.11 -23.66
CA LYS A 18 17.92 41.18 -23.17
C LYS A 18 17.37 42.57 -23.49
N LYS A 19 16.53 43.11 -22.60
CA LYS A 19 16.50 44.52 -22.18
C LYS A 19 15.40 44.74 -21.15
N ARG A 20 15.83 44.94 -19.91
CA ARG A 20 15.22 45.68 -18.78
C ARG A 20 15.67 45.03 -17.48
N SER A 21 16.98 45.10 -17.24
CA SER A 21 17.47 45.41 -15.90
C SER A 21 17.20 46.89 -15.65
N GLU A 22 17.09 47.26 -14.37
CA GLU A 22 16.94 48.63 -13.85
C GLU A 22 15.49 49.08 -13.66
N GLU A 23 14.82 48.47 -12.69
CA GLU A 23 14.20 49.19 -11.58
C GLU A 23 13.76 48.18 -10.51
N ALA A 24 13.82 48.58 -9.24
CA ALA A 24 13.49 47.81 -8.04
C ALA A 24 14.60 46.90 -7.46
N CYS A 25 15.78 47.48 -7.25
CA CYS A 25 16.56 47.14 -6.06
C CYS A 25 15.72 47.50 -4.82
N GLY A 26 15.48 46.54 -3.91
CA GLY A 26 14.98 46.90 -2.57
C GLY A 26 14.21 45.88 -1.72
N LYS A 27 13.88 44.64 -2.17
CA LYS A 27 13.06 43.72 -1.33
C LYS A 27 13.37 42.22 -1.32
N GLU A 28 14.33 41.67 -2.05
CA GLU A 28 14.45 40.20 -2.19
C GLU A 28 15.42 39.47 -1.26
N VAL A 29 16.25 40.16 -0.46
CA VAL A 29 17.32 39.47 0.28
C VAL A 29 16.85 38.76 1.57
N CYS A 30 15.64 39.00 2.07
CA CYS A 30 15.13 38.32 3.28
C CYS A 30 14.30 37.05 3.02
N GLY A 31 14.02 36.69 1.75
CA GLY A 31 13.10 35.60 1.40
C GLY A 31 13.75 34.21 1.32
N GLU A 32 14.91 34.10 0.70
CA GLU A 32 15.53 32.80 0.41
C GLU A 32 16.19 32.15 1.62
N GLU A 33 16.81 32.94 2.53
CA GLU A 33 17.40 32.39 3.75
C GLU A 33 16.34 31.85 4.72
N CYS A 34 15.17 32.49 4.79
CA CYS A 34 14.05 32.00 5.60
C CYS A 34 13.44 30.72 5.03
N LYS A 35 13.33 30.60 3.69
CA LYS A 35 12.78 29.42 3.03
C LYS A 35 13.70 28.20 3.21
N ASN A 36 15.01 28.38 3.02
CA ASN A 36 16.01 27.34 3.24
C ASN A 36 16.17 26.95 4.71
N ARG A 37 16.05 27.88 5.68
CA ARG A 37 16.00 27.52 7.11
C ARG A 37 14.75 26.72 7.48
N LYS A 38 13.61 27.04 6.87
CA LYS A 38 12.34 26.35 7.15
C LYS A 38 12.37 24.93 6.59
N GLU A 39 12.79 24.71 5.34
CA GLU A 39 12.94 23.36 4.77
C GLU A 39 14.00 22.52 5.49
N LYS A 40 15.13 23.13 5.88
CA LYS A 40 16.17 22.44 6.65
C LYS A 40 15.70 22.05 8.06
N ASN A 41 14.82 22.83 8.68
CA ASN A 41 14.19 22.47 9.95
C ASN A 41 13.13 21.37 9.78
N GLU A 42 12.33 21.40 8.72
CA GLU A 42 11.33 20.35 8.46
C GLU A 42 12.00 19.00 8.13
N MET A 43 13.06 18.98 7.32
CA MET A 43 13.82 17.74 7.09
C MET A 43 14.52 17.23 8.35
N ARG A 44 15.03 18.13 9.23
CA ARG A 44 15.59 17.71 10.52
C ARG A 44 14.53 17.12 11.45
N LYS A 45 13.32 17.67 11.47
CA LYS A 45 12.20 17.13 12.27
C LYS A 45 11.77 15.75 11.76
N VAL A 46 11.63 15.58 10.45
CA VAL A 46 11.30 14.28 9.84
C VAL A 46 12.38 13.24 10.14
N LEU A 47 13.66 13.63 10.04
CA LEU A 47 14.78 12.75 10.38
C LEU A 47 14.82 12.41 11.88
N LEU A 48 14.51 13.38 12.75
CA LEU A 48 14.39 13.16 14.20
C LEU A 48 13.23 12.23 14.55
N VAL A 49 12.08 12.35 13.89
CA VAL A 49 10.93 11.44 14.09
C VAL A 49 11.29 10.03 13.64
N LEU A 50 11.95 9.87 12.49
CA LEU A 50 12.44 8.58 12.01
C LEU A 50 13.46 7.95 12.96
N LEU A 51 14.40 8.76 13.49
CA LEU A 51 15.36 8.31 14.51
C LEU A 51 14.67 7.93 15.82
N PHE A 52 13.65 8.66 16.25
CA PHE A 52 12.91 8.38 17.47
C PHE A 52 12.12 7.06 17.38
N VAL A 53 11.56 6.76 16.20
CA VAL A 53 10.86 5.50 15.91
C VAL A 53 11.84 4.30 15.89
N MET A 54 13.10 4.51 15.51
CA MET A 54 14.10 3.44 15.50
C MET A 54 14.79 3.19 16.86
N ILE A 55 14.80 4.17 17.77
CA ILE A 55 15.56 4.10 19.03
C ILE A 55 14.72 3.64 20.23
N LEU A 56 13.38 3.71 20.19
CA LEU A 56 12.57 3.29 21.35
C LEU A 56 12.19 1.79 21.33
N PRO A 57 12.76 0.94 22.20
CA PRO A 57 12.21 -0.37 22.50
C PRO A 57 10.84 -0.20 23.19
N GLY A 58 9.86 -0.98 22.73
CA GLY A 58 8.41 -0.75 22.87
C GLY A 58 7.76 -0.84 24.26
N ASN A 59 8.42 -0.49 25.36
CA ASN A 59 7.88 -0.72 26.72
C ASN A 59 7.68 0.52 27.61
N THR A 60 7.76 1.76 27.09
CA THR A 60 7.53 2.98 27.92
C THR A 60 6.47 3.96 27.37
N LEU A 61 5.73 3.60 26.32
CA LEU A 61 4.74 4.50 25.68
C LEU A 61 3.31 4.41 26.23
N SER A 62 3.08 3.60 27.27
CA SER A 62 1.73 3.34 27.78
C SER A 62 1.12 4.45 28.65
N ALA A 63 1.92 5.42 29.13
CA ALA A 63 1.47 6.27 30.24
C ALA A 63 0.99 7.68 29.88
N ILE A 64 1.44 8.30 28.79
CA ILE A 64 0.99 9.66 28.42
C ILE A 64 1.03 9.76 26.90
N GLN A 65 -0.07 9.38 26.24
CA GLN A 65 -0.29 9.78 24.85
C GLN A 65 -1.54 10.63 24.82
N ASP A 66 -1.35 11.88 24.44
CA ASP A 66 -2.43 12.81 24.17
C ASP A 66 -3.37 12.23 23.10
N LYS A 67 -4.65 12.65 23.09
CA LYS A 67 -5.67 12.08 22.17
C LYS A 67 -5.23 12.16 20.71
N ASP A 68 -4.49 13.20 20.35
CA ASP A 68 -3.96 13.43 19.01
C ASP A 68 -2.78 12.51 18.66
N GLN A 69 -1.85 12.25 19.61
CA GLN A 69 -0.74 11.30 19.39
C GLN A 69 -1.24 9.87 19.12
N ARG A 70 -2.33 9.47 19.79
CA ARG A 70 -2.98 8.17 19.52
C ARG A 70 -3.59 8.10 18.12
N LEU A 71 -4.11 9.22 17.60
CA LEU A 71 -4.70 9.27 16.25
C LEU A 71 -3.61 9.19 15.18
N GLU A 72 -2.50 9.90 15.38
CA GLU A 72 -1.32 9.82 14.52
C GLU A 72 -0.76 8.40 14.49
N ALA A 73 -0.64 7.74 15.64
CA ALA A 73 -0.20 6.35 15.72
C ALA A 73 -1.14 5.37 15.00
N THR A 74 -2.46 5.55 15.13
CA THR A 74 -3.47 4.71 14.45
C THR A 74 -3.43 4.91 12.93
N THR A 75 -3.21 6.16 12.50
CA THR A 75 -3.06 6.52 11.09
C THR A 75 -1.77 5.95 10.49
N ALA A 76 -0.65 6.08 11.20
CA ALA A 76 0.62 5.50 10.80
C ALA A 76 0.54 3.96 10.71
N ALA A 77 -0.16 3.31 11.65
CA ALA A 77 -0.40 1.88 11.60
C ALA A 77 -1.15 1.48 10.31
N LEU A 78 -2.16 2.25 9.89
CA LEU A 78 -2.89 2.00 8.65
C LEU A 78 -2.00 2.12 7.41
N VAL A 79 -1.11 3.12 7.37
CA VAL A 79 -0.10 3.26 6.29
C VAL A 79 0.81 2.03 6.24
N VAL A 80 1.28 1.56 7.40
CA VAL A 80 2.10 0.35 7.47
C VAL A 80 1.34 -0.85 6.92
N GLN A 81 0.07 -1.04 7.29
CA GLN A 81 -0.74 -2.14 6.73
C GLN A 81 -0.85 -2.04 5.20
N ALA A 82 -1.13 -0.85 4.66
CA ALA A 82 -1.22 -0.61 3.22
C ALA A 82 0.08 -0.99 2.47
N LEU A 83 1.24 -0.56 2.98
CA LEU A 83 2.54 -0.90 2.41
C LEU A 83 2.82 -2.40 2.47
N GLN A 84 2.50 -3.03 3.60
CA GLN A 84 2.71 -4.47 3.77
C GLN A 84 1.81 -5.32 2.86
N LEU A 85 0.58 -4.86 2.53
CA LEU A 85 -0.25 -5.51 1.52
C LEU A 85 0.41 -5.45 0.13
N GLY A 86 0.90 -4.28 -0.27
CA GLY A 86 1.60 -4.09 -1.55
C GLY A 86 2.88 -4.92 -1.66
N GLU A 87 3.70 -4.95 -0.61
CA GLU A 87 4.93 -5.74 -0.57
C GLU A 87 4.64 -7.24 -0.72
N ARG A 88 3.64 -7.76 0.01
CA ARG A 88 3.25 -9.17 -0.06
C ARG A 88 2.65 -9.53 -1.41
N ALA A 89 1.85 -8.65 -2.01
CA ALA A 89 1.35 -8.83 -3.37
C ALA A 89 2.49 -9.00 -4.38
N GLN A 90 3.52 -8.15 -4.31
CA GLN A 90 4.70 -8.25 -5.19
C GLN A 90 5.45 -9.58 -5.00
N LYS A 91 5.62 -10.04 -3.76
CA LYS A 91 6.22 -11.35 -3.46
C LYS A 91 5.41 -12.49 -4.06
N LEU A 92 4.08 -12.45 -3.95
CA LEU A 92 3.21 -13.47 -4.55
C LEU A 92 3.27 -13.46 -6.08
N PHE A 93 3.31 -12.29 -6.72
CA PHE A 93 3.51 -12.21 -8.17
C PHE A 93 4.83 -12.83 -8.61
N SER A 94 5.93 -12.56 -7.88
CA SER A 94 7.23 -13.15 -8.15
C SER A 94 7.22 -14.67 -8.01
N ILE A 95 6.57 -15.21 -6.96
CA ILE A 95 6.44 -16.65 -6.76
C ILE A 95 5.62 -17.29 -7.89
N LYS A 96 4.51 -16.64 -8.26
CA LYS A 96 3.65 -17.07 -9.37
C LYS A 96 4.43 -17.16 -10.68
N ASP A 97 5.25 -16.15 -11.00
CA ASP A 97 6.08 -16.16 -12.22
C ASP A 97 7.15 -17.26 -12.19
N GLU A 98 7.76 -17.51 -11.03
CA GLU A 98 8.73 -18.59 -10.86
C GLU A 98 8.11 -19.98 -11.03
N LEU A 99 6.92 -20.21 -10.47
CA LEU A 99 6.16 -21.44 -10.65
C LEU A 99 5.79 -21.69 -12.11
N LEU A 100 5.34 -20.64 -12.82
CA LEU A 100 5.07 -20.72 -14.26
C LEU A 100 6.33 -21.08 -15.05
N ARG A 101 7.48 -20.49 -14.70
CA ARG A 101 8.76 -20.81 -15.33
C ARG A 101 9.14 -22.28 -15.15
N ILE A 102 8.93 -22.85 -13.95
CA ILE A 102 9.20 -24.26 -13.67
C ILE A 102 8.35 -25.17 -14.56
N VAL A 103 7.06 -24.87 -14.71
CA VAL A 103 6.15 -25.61 -15.61
C VAL A 103 6.60 -25.50 -17.06
N GLN A 104 6.95 -24.30 -17.53
CA GLN A 104 7.36 -24.05 -18.91
C GLN A 104 8.70 -24.67 -19.31
N GLN A 105 9.61 -24.88 -18.36
CA GLN A 105 10.91 -25.50 -18.61
C GLN A 105 10.82 -27.01 -18.87
N ARG A 106 9.72 -27.66 -18.47
CA ARG A 106 9.48 -29.07 -18.78
C ARG A 106 9.00 -29.23 -20.21
N LYS A 107 9.77 -29.97 -21.02
CA LYS A 107 9.35 -30.41 -22.35
C LYS A 107 8.59 -31.73 -22.21
N GLY A 108 7.29 -31.76 -22.44
CA GLY A 108 6.51 -33.00 -22.36
C GLY A 108 4.99 -32.83 -22.40
N LYS A 109 4.27 -33.93 -22.20
CA LYS A 109 2.81 -33.92 -21.93
C LYS A 109 2.55 -33.31 -20.56
N ILE A 110 1.47 -32.53 -20.47
CA ILE A 110 0.96 -31.98 -19.21
C ILE A 110 0.77 -33.13 -18.22
N THR A 111 1.38 -32.99 -17.05
CA THR A 111 1.29 -33.94 -15.93
C THR A 111 0.34 -33.42 -14.86
N ILE A 112 -0.18 -34.33 -14.04
CA ILE A 112 -1.03 -33.99 -12.87
C ILE A 112 -0.32 -32.99 -11.94
N GLN A 113 1.02 -33.05 -11.83
CA GLN A 113 1.80 -32.09 -11.03
C GLN A 113 1.77 -30.67 -11.61
N GLU A 114 1.73 -30.54 -12.94
CA GLU A 114 1.66 -29.24 -13.61
C GLU A 114 0.27 -28.62 -13.45
N ASP A 115 -0.79 -29.44 -13.45
CA ASP A 115 -2.14 -28.97 -13.13
C ASP A 115 -2.20 -28.38 -11.72
N PHE A 116 -1.64 -29.07 -10.72
CA PHE A 116 -1.55 -28.54 -9.35
C PHE A 116 -0.79 -27.20 -9.28
N ILE A 117 0.31 -27.07 -10.02
CA ILE A 117 1.08 -25.81 -10.05
C ILE A 117 0.28 -24.70 -10.73
N VAL A 118 -0.44 -25.00 -11.82
CA VAL A 118 -1.27 -24.02 -12.55
C VAL A 118 -2.45 -23.54 -11.69
N ASP A 119 -3.08 -24.44 -10.94
CA ASP A 119 -4.14 -24.10 -9.99
C ASP A 119 -3.60 -23.16 -8.90
N ALA A 120 -2.46 -23.50 -8.29
CA ALA A 120 -1.81 -22.64 -7.31
C ALA A 120 -1.47 -21.27 -7.91
N VAL A 121 -0.87 -21.22 -9.11
CA VAL A 121 -0.56 -19.98 -9.82
C VAL A 121 -1.79 -19.09 -10.01
N SER A 122 -2.93 -19.69 -10.35
CA SER A 122 -4.19 -18.96 -10.55
C SER A 122 -4.66 -18.31 -9.25
N GLU A 123 -4.64 -19.05 -8.15
CA GLU A 123 -4.95 -18.53 -6.81
C GLU A 123 -3.97 -17.45 -6.36
N LEU A 124 -2.67 -17.66 -6.56
CA LEU A 124 -1.65 -16.67 -6.18
C LEU A 124 -1.82 -15.36 -6.95
N LYS A 125 -2.16 -15.44 -8.24
CA LYS A 125 -2.47 -14.25 -9.04
C LYS A 125 -3.68 -13.52 -8.49
N TYR A 126 -4.74 -14.24 -8.16
CA TYR A 126 -5.95 -13.67 -7.58
C TYR A 126 -5.63 -12.95 -6.26
N VAL A 127 -5.05 -13.66 -5.28
CA VAL A 127 -4.72 -13.11 -3.95
C VAL A 127 -3.77 -11.91 -4.06
N ALA A 128 -2.74 -11.98 -4.91
CA ALA A 128 -1.82 -10.87 -5.12
C ALA A 128 -2.52 -9.64 -5.68
N THR A 129 -3.44 -9.84 -6.62
CA THR A 129 -4.19 -8.74 -7.24
C THR A 129 -5.08 -8.04 -6.21
N VAL A 130 -5.82 -8.81 -5.42
CA VAL A 130 -6.67 -8.27 -4.33
C VAL A 130 -5.82 -7.48 -3.33
N ALA A 131 -4.72 -8.05 -2.84
CA ALA A 131 -3.84 -7.39 -1.89
C ALA A 131 -3.24 -6.08 -2.43
N TYR A 132 -2.86 -6.07 -3.71
CA TYR A 132 -2.35 -4.84 -4.34
C TYR A 132 -3.40 -3.73 -4.37
N PHE A 133 -4.65 -4.05 -4.75
CA PHE A 133 -5.73 -3.05 -4.79
C PHE A 133 -6.10 -2.57 -3.38
N GLU A 134 -6.25 -3.46 -2.41
CA GLU A 134 -6.59 -3.07 -1.04
C GLU A 134 -5.50 -2.24 -0.38
N GLY A 135 -4.22 -2.52 -0.65
CA GLY A 135 -3.12 -1.66 -0.19
C GLY A 135 -3.27 -0.22 -0.67
N ASN A 136 -3.60 -0.02 -1.95
CA ASN A 136 -3.81 1.32 -2.52
C ASN A 136 -5.04 2.02 -1.91
N LEU A 137 -6.14 1.29 -1.71
CA LEU A 137 -7.40 1.84 -1.19
C LEU A 137 -7.33 2.16 0.31
N LEU A 138 -6.59 1.37 1.09
CA LEU A 138 -6.30 1.67 2.50
C LEU A 138 -5.53 2.97 2.66
N GLY A 139 -4.56 3.24 1.79
CA GLY A 139 -3.87 4.54 1.76
C GLY A 139 -4.81 5.72 1.49
N ALA A 140 -5.85 5.52 0.67
CA ALA A 140 -6.80 6.57 0.33
C ALA A 140 -7.70 7.02 1.50
N VAL A 141 -7.92 6.17 2.52
CA VAL A 141 -8.70 6.52 3.74
C VAL A 141 -8.20 7.81 4.39
N LEU A 142 -6.88 8.05 4.30
CA LEU A 142 -6.22 9.18 4.95
C LEU A 142 -6.36 10.48 4.15
N ALA A 143 -6.58 10.40 2.84
CA ALA A 143 -6.65 11.54 1.95
C ALA A 143 -8.06 12.16 1.83
N LEU A 144 -9.07 11.52 2.42
CA LEU A 144 -10.47 11.95 2.26
C LEU A 144 -10.86 13.12 3.16
N LYS A 145 -11.69 14.00 2.60
CA LYS A 145 -12.35 15.08 3.34
C LYS A 145 -13.27 14.50 4.42
N GLU A 146 -13.35 15.17 5.57
CA GLU A 146 -14.12 14.70 6.75
C GLU A 146 -15.54 14.27 6.39
N LYS A 147 -16.24 15.07 5.57
CA LYS A 147 -17.65 14.82 5.18
C LYS A 147 -17.92 13.49 4.44
N PHE A 148 -16.89 12.84 3.90
CA PHE A 148 -17.01 11.54 3.22
C PHE A 148 -16.34 10.40 3.98
N LYS A 149 -15.70 10.72 5.11
CA LYS A 149 -14.75 9.83 5.77
C LYS A 149 -15.46 8.65 6.44
N LEU A 150 -16.59 8.89 7.11
CA LEU A 150 -17.31 7.83 7.81
C LEU A 150 -17.89 6.79 6.84
N GLN A 151 -18.56 7.24 5.77
CA GLN A 151 -19.09 6.34 4.74
C GLN A 151 -17.96 5.52 4.08
N PHE A 152 -16.87 6.18 3.69
CA PHE A 152 -15.75 5.48 3.08
C PHE A 152 -15.10 4.45 4.02
N ILE A 153 -14.96 4.77 5.32
CA ILE A 153 -14.45 3.81 6.31
C ILE A 153 -15.37 2.59 6.40
N ASN A 154 -16.69 2.78 6.40
CA ASN A 154 -17.65 1.66 6.43
C ASN A 154 -17.52 0.78 5.18
N ASP A 155 -17.46 1.39 3.99
CA ASP A 155 -17.28 0.67 2.73
C ASP A 155 -15.95 -0.11 2.74
N ARG A 156 -14.88 0.50 3.23
CA ARG A 156 -13.56 -0.15 3.33
C ARG A 156 -13.56 -1.33 4.32
N ILE A 157 -14.24 -1.23 5.44
CA ILE A 157 -14.35 -2.35 6.38
C ILE A 157 -15.02 -3.56 5.69
N MET A 158 -16.12 -3.32 4.98
CA MET A 158 -16.85 -4.38 4.27
C MET A 158 -16.00 -5.04 3.18
N GLU A 159 -15.29 -4.24 2.40
CA GLU A 159 -14.47 -4.72 1.28
C GLU A 159 -13.22 -5.48 1.76
N LEU A 160 -12.64 -5.07 2.89
CA LEU A 160 -11.57 -5.81 3.53
C LEU A 160 -12.06 -7.12 4.15
N GLN A 161 -13.31 -7.18 4.64
CA GLN A 161 -13.92 -8.44 5.09
C GLN A 161 -14.10 -9.42 3.93
N ASN A 162 -14.59 -8.94 2.78
CA ASN A 162 -14.69 -9.75 1.56
C ASN A 162 -13.30 -10.23 1.07
N SER A 163 -12.30 -9.35 1.13
CA SER A 163 -10.92 -9.67 0.77
C SER A 163 -10.30 -10.70 1.72
N LEU A 164 -10.60 -10.61 3.02
CA LEU A 164 -10.19 -11.57 4.04
C LEU A 164 -10.81 -12.95 3.78
N GLU A 165 -12.13 -13.01 3.54
CA GLU A 165 -12.84 -14.26 3.28
C GLU A 165 -12.31 -14.93 2.02
N SER A 166 -12.21 -14.20 0.91
CA SER A 166 -11.73 -14.74 -0.36
C SER A 166 -10.25 -15.17 -0.30
N THR A 167 -9.39 -14.40 0.36
CA THR A 167 -7.98 -14.79 0.56
C THR A 167 -7.87 -16.05 1.44
N THR A 168 -8.75 -16.20 2.43
CA THR A 168 -8.81 -17.40 3.27
C THR A 168 -9.26 -18.62 2.45
N ALA A 169 -10.25 -18.45 1.58
CA ALA A 169 -10.72 -19.50 0.69
C ALA A 169 -9.63 -19.99 -0.28
N SER A 170 -8.84 -19.05 -0.84
CA SER A 170 -7.70 -19.36 -1.72
C SER A 170 -6.58 -20.15 -1.05
N LEU A 171 -6.51 -20.19 0.29
CA LEU A 171 -5.47 -20.94 0.99
C LEU A 171 -5.58 -22.45 0.74
N ARG A 172 -6.81 -22.98 0.67
CA ARG A 172 -7.05 -24.42 0.54
C ARG A 172 -6.54 -24.98 -0.80
N PRO A 173 -6.86 -24.41 -1.98
CA PRO A 173 -6.29 -24.92 -3.23
C PRO A 173 -4.77 -24.84 -3.29
N ILE A 174 -4.15 -23.78 -2.72
CA ILE A 174 -2.68 -23.67 -2.65
C ILE A 174 -2.07 -24.79 -1.79
N GLN A 175 -2.72 -25.14 -0.68
CA GLN A 175 -2.30 -26.27 0.18
C GLN A 175 -2.49 -27.64 -0.51
N ILE A 176 -3.55 -27.80 -1.30
CA ILE A 176 -3.75 -29.00 -2.11
C ILE A 176 -2.60 -29.14 -3.11
N ALA A 177 -2.24 -28.05 -3.80
CA ALA A 177 -1.10 -28.05 -4.71
C ALA A 177 0.21 -28.40 -3.99
N TYR A 178 0.43 -27.91 -2.77
CA TYR A 178 1.59 -28.29 -1.96
C TYR A 178 1.67 -29.80 -1.72
N SER A 179 0.54 -30.46 -1.48
CA SER A 179 0.51 -31.93 -1.27
C SER A 179 0.65 -32.75 -2.55
N GLY A 180 0.37 -32.17 -3.72
CA GLY A 180 0.33 -32.86 -5.01
C GLY A 180 1.58 -32.67 -5.88
N VAL A 181 2.53 -31.82 -5.47
CA VAL A 181 3.74 -31.50 -6.23
C VAL A 181 4.94 -32.22 -5.62
N GLU A 182 5.73 -32.90 -6.44
CA GLU A 182 6.97 -33.56 -6.00
C GLU A 182 8.23 -32.75 -6.32
N ASN A 183 8.11 -31.81 -7.27
CA ASN A 183 9.22 -30.94 -7.65
C ASN A 183 9.63 -30.06 -6.45
N THR A 184 10.83 -30.29 -5.92
CA THR A 184 11.34 -29.61 -4.73
C THR A 184 11.40 -28.09 -4.88
N ALA A 185 11.76 -27.58 -6.07
CA ALA A 185 11.80 -26.13 -6.31
C ALA A 185 10.39 -25.53 -6.28
N ALA A 186 9.42 -26.19 -6.91
CA ALA A 186 8.02 -25.74 -6.88
C ALA A 186 7.42 -25.85 -5.47
N LEU A 187 7.70 -26.93 -4.74
CA LEU A 187 7.29 -27.11 -3.34
C LEU A 187 7.76 -25.97 -2.45
N GLN A 188 9.03 -25.58 -2.54
CA GLN A 188 9.57 -24.46 -1.75
C GLN A 188 8.86 -23.13 -2.06
N GLN A 189 8.52 -22.90 -3.33
CA GLN A 189 7.79 -21.70 -3.74
C GLN A 189 6.35 -21.72 -3.22
N ILE A 190 5.66 -22.86 -3.30
CA ILE A 190 4.31 -23.02 -2.75
C ILE A 190 4.31 -22.85 -1.23
N GLU A 191 5.26 -23.44 -0.51
CA GLU A 191 5.40 -23.28 0.95
C GLU A 191 5.57 -21.80 1.35
N ARG A 192 6.42 -21.07 0.62
CA ARG A 192 6.59 -19.62 0.82
C ARG A 192 5.31 -18.86 0.56
N SER A 193 4.57 -19.20 -0.50
CA SER A 193 3.30 -18.54 -0.80
C SER A 193 2.25 -18.76 0.30
N ILE A 194 2.16 -19.96 0.89
CA ILE A 194 1.25 -20.26 2.00
C ILE A 194 1.51 -19.31 3.17
N LYS A 195 2.79 -19.13 3.56
CA LYS A 195 3.19 -18.21 4.63
C LYS A 195 2.82 -16.75 4.31
N ILE A 196 2.99 -16.33 3.06
CA ILE A 196 2.63 -14.97 2.64
C ILE A 196 1.11 -14.78 2.66
N VAL A 197 0.33 -15.74 2.17
CA VAL A 197 -1.15 -15.70 2.18
C VAL A 197 -1.68 -15.65 3.62
N GLN A 198 -1.13 -16.46 4.53
CA GLN A 198 -1.46 -16.39 5.96
C GLN A 198 -1.14 -15.02 6.56
N SER A 199 -0.01 -14.42 6.18
CA SER A 199 0.36 -13.07 6.62
C SER A 199 -0.56 -11.98 6.05
N LEU A 200 -1.08 -12.16 4.82
CA LEU A 200 -2.10 -11.28 4.24
C LEU A 200 -3.42 -11.35 5.01
N ILE A 201 -3.90 -12.56 5.34
CA ILE A 201 -5.09 -12.77 6.18
C ILE A 201 -4.98 -11.97 7.49
N GLU A 202 -3.82 -12.05 8.14
CA GLU A 202 -3.57 -11.32 9.39
C GLU A 202 -3.54 -9.79 9.17
N THR A 203 -2.98 -9.34 8.06
CA THR A 203 -2.93 -7.91 7.71
C THR A 203 -4.33 -7.35 7.45
N TYR A 204 -5.21 -8.11 6.80
CA TYR A 204 -6.61 -7.70 6.64
C TYR A 204 -7.33 -7.60 7.97
N ARG A 205 -7.18 -8.59 8.87
CA ARG A 205 -7.78 -8.54 10.22
C ARG A 205 -7.34 -7.30 10.99
N ASN A 206 -6.04 -7.03 11.01
CA ASN A 206 -5.47 -5.87 11.68
C ASN A 206 -5.95 -4.55 11.04
N SER A 207 -6.04 -4.50 9.71
CA SER A 207 -6.56 -3.32 8.99
C SER A 207 -8.01 -3.03 9.33
N ILE A 208 -8.86 -4.06 9.38
CA ILE A 208 -10.27 -3.96 9.78
C ILE A 208 -10.37 -3.42 11.21
N GLU A 209 -9.59 -3.96 12.14
CA GLU A 209 -9.60 -3.51 13.53
C GLU A 209 -9.18 -2.04 13.67
N ILE A 210 -8.12 -1.63 12.96
CA ILE A 210 -7.68 -0.24 12.92
C ILE A 210 -8.80 0.67 12.37
N LEU A 211 -9.44 0.27 11.28
CA LEU A 211 -10.55 1.04 10.70
C LEU A 211 -11.76 1.13 11.61
N LEU A 212 -12.10 0.07 12.35
CA LEU A 212 -13.17 0.09 13.36
C LEU A 212 -12.87 1.14 14.45
N ARG A 213 -11.62 1.18 14.94
CA ARG A 213 -11.18 2.19 15.94
C ARG A 213 -11.23 3.61 15.37
N ILE A 214 -10.88 3.81 14.09
CA ILE A 214 -10.99 5.12 13.43
C ILE A 214 -12.47 5.50 13.28
N ARG A 215 -13.34 4.56 12.87
CA ARG A 215 -14.79 4.76 12.70
C ARG A 215 -15.44 5.25 13.98
N GLU A 216 -15.20 4.55 15.09
CA GLU A 216 -15.76 4.93 16.40
C GLU A 216 -15.41 6.37 16.77
N ARG A 217 -14.16 6.78 16.55
CA ARG A 217 -13.72 8.16 16.83
C ARG A 217 -14.35 9.19 15.91
N GLN A 218 -14.50 8.88 14.61
CA GLN A 218 -15.17 9.78 13.67
C GLN A 218 -16.65 9.97 14.05
N GLN A 219 -17.32 8.89 14.46
CA GLN A 219 -18.70 8.94 14.89
C GLN A 219 -18.89 9.80 16.16
N VAL A 220 -17.99 9.67 17.15
CA VAL A 220 -18.01 10.55 18.34
C VAL A 220 -17.86 12.03 17.95
N ARG A 221 -16.93 12.35 17.04
CA ARG A 221 -16.72 13.74 16.56
C ARG A 221 -17.92 14.30 15.81
N GLU A 222 -18.64 13.48 15.05
CA GLU A 222 -19.86 13.92 14.37
C GLU A 222 -21.00 14.20 15.38
N ILE A 223 -21.13 13.41 16.44
CA ILE A 223 -22.12 13.62 17.50
C ILE A 223 -21.82 14.90 18.29
N GLU A 224 -20.55 15.12 18.66
CA GLU A 224 -20.11 16.35 19.37
C GLU A 224 -20.35 17.63 18.56
N LYS A 225 -20.30 17.57 17.21
CA LYS A 225 -20.60 18.72 16.34
C LYS A 225 -22.09 19.06 16.26
N VAL A 226 -22.98 18.14 16.67
CA VAL A 226 -24.44 18.27 16.56
C VAL A 226 -25.10 18.62 17.89
N GLN A 227 -24.42 18.43 19.03
CA GLN A 227 -24.90 18.90 20.34
C GLN A 227 -24.46 20.36 20.58
N PRO A 228 -25.41 21.27 20.91
CA PRO A 228 -25.12 22.69 21.15
C PRO A 228 -24.34 22.96 22.45
#